data_AF-A0A5C4LRP9-F1
#
_entry.id   AF-A0A5C4LRP9-F1
#
_cell.length_a   1.000
_cell.length_b   1.000
_cell.length_c   1.000
_cell.angle_alpha   90.00
_cell.angle_beta   90.00
_cell.angle_gamma   90.00
#
_symmetry.space_group_name_H-M   'P 1'
#
loop_
_entity.id
_entity.type
_entity.pdbx_description
1 polymer ?
#
loop_
_entity_poly.entity_id
_entity_poly.type
_entity_poly.pdbx_seq_one_letter_code
_entity_poly.pdbx_strand_id
1 'polypeptide(L)'
;MERNESGTRSARATGEPSAYCSLLLQAAGILRLRYVQCRRDTTLSPAAADELATVFEGIALNHSDFDQIDPNEAIALAHRLIDDDHPELSGMWPRTG
;
A
#
# COMPACT_ATOMS: atom_id res chain seq x y z
N MET A 1 -4.83 -43.23 24.46
CA MET A 1 -4.09 -42.09 25.06
C MET A 1 -2.75 -42.01 24.33
N GLU A 2 -2.21 -40.91 23.80
CA GLU A 2 -2.66 -39.55 23.45
C GLU A 2 -1.61 -38.97 22.45
N ARG A 3 -1.85 -37.96 21.60
CA ARG A 3 -3.05 -37.13 21.30
C ARG A 3 -3.00 -36.69 19.80
N ASN A 4 -4.01 -35.96 19.36
CA ASN A 4 -4.30 -35.56 17.97
C ASN A 4 -3.24 -34.68 17.27
N GLU A 5 -3.17 -34.84 15.95
CA GLU A 5 -2.75 -33.80 14.99
C GLU A 5 -3.59 -32.53 15.15
N SER A 6 -2.96 -31.36 15.20
CA SER A 6 -3.54 -30.05 14.78
C SER A 6 -2.47 -28.98 14.87
N GLY A 7 -1.90 -28.60 13.72
CA GLY A 7 -0.79 -27.66 13.69
C GLY A 7 -0.28 -27.31 12.29
N THR A 8 -1.10 -27.55 11.25
CA THR A 8 -0.80 -27.10 9.88
C THR A 8 -0.88 -25.57 9.84
N ARG A 9 0.20 -24.92 10.30
CA ARG A 9 0.35 -23.46 10.23
C ARG A 9 0.38 -23.12 8.74
N SER A 10 -0.75 -22.60 8.26
CA SER A 10 -1.09 -22.46 6.85
C SER A 10 0.11 -21.96 6.03
N ALA A 11 0.41 -22.68 4.95
CA ALA A 11 1.50 -22.34 4.04
C ALA A 11 1.19 -21.01 3.34
N ARG A 12 1.63 -19.89 3.94
CA ARG A 12 1.58 -18.58 3.29
C ARG A 12 2.68 -18.56 2.23
N ALA A 13 2.27 -18.56 0.96
CA ALA A 13 3.13 -18.85 -0.17
C ALA A 13 4.38 -17.95 -0.22
N THR A 14 5.56 -18.58 -0.28
CA THR A 14 6.83 -17.90 -0.52
C THR A 14 7.02 -17.62 -2.01
N GLY A 15 6.36 -16.56 -2.48
CA GLY A 15 6.40 -16.01 -3.83
C GLY A 15 5.10 -15.23 -4.09
N GLU A 16 5.08 -13.92 -4.38
CA GLU A 16 6.17 -12.99 -4.72
C GLU A 16 6.18 -11.73 -3.80
N PRO A 17 6.75 -11.80 -2.57
CA PRO A 17 6.81 -10.62 -1.70
C PRO A 17 7.57 -9.44 -2.35
N SER A 18 8.68 -9.73 -3.02
CA SER A 18 9.62 -8.71 -3.54
C SER A 18 8.99 -7.77 -4.58
N ALA A 19 8.22 -8.30 -5.53
CA ALA A 19 7.62 -7.50 -6.60
C ALA A 19 6.54 -6.56 -6.06
N TYR A 20 5.70 -7.06 -5.15
CA TYR A 20 4.69 -6.27 -4.47
C TYR A 20 5.28 -5.19 -3.57
N CYS A 21 6.27 -5.53 -2.73
CA CYS A 21 6.97 -4.55 -1.90
C CYS A 21 7.60 -3.44 -2.77
N SER A 22 8.20 -3.81 -3.90
CA SER A 22 8.79 -2.83 -4.84
C SER A 22 7.73 -1.91 -5.48
N LEU A 23 6.57 -2.45 -5.87
CA LEU A 23 5.44 -1.68 -6.41
C LEU A 23 4.95 -0.62 -5.41
N LEU A 24 4.73 -1.02 -4.15
CA LEU A 24 4.28 -0.12 -3.09
C LEU A 24 5.31 0.98 -2.79
N LEU A 25 6.58 0.63 -2.67
CA LEU A 25 7.67 1.59 -2.44
C LEU A 25 7.80 2.57 -3.60
N GLN A 26 7.57 2.12 -4.84
CA GLN A 26 7.53 2.99 -6.02
C GLN A 26 6.35 3.97 -5.96
N ALA A 27 5.15 3.50 -5.61
CA ALA A 27 3.97 4.36 -5.45
C ALA A 27 4.14 5.39 -4.31
N ALA A 28 4.73 4.99 -3.18
CA ALA A 28 5.10 5.91 -2.09
C ALA A 28 6.08 7.00 -2.55
N GLY A 29 7.08 6.62 -3.36
CA GLY A 29 8.02 7.56 -3.98
C GLY A 29 7.33 8.55 -4.93
N ILE A 30 6.38 8.08 -5.74
CA ILE A 30 5.58 8.94 -6.64
C ILE A 30 4.72 9.92 -5.84
N LEU A 31 4.06 9.47 -4.76
CA LEU A 31 3.26 10.34 -3.88
C LEU A 31 4.09 11.49 -3.31
N ARG A 32 5.25 11.18 -2.71
CA ARG A 32 6.17 12.18 -2.17
C ARG A 32 6.73 13.10 -3.25
N LEU A 33 7.09 12.59 -4.42
CA LEU A 33 7.62 13.41 -5.50
C LEU A 33 6.54 14.36 -6.07
N ARG A 34 5.38 13.83 -6.47
CA ARG A 34 4.33 14.58 -7.19
C ARG A 34 3.60 15.59 -6.32
N TYR A 35 3.15 15.16 -5.14
CA TYR A 35 2.23 15.93 -4.29
C TYR A 35 2.95 16.66 -3.14
N VAL A 36 4.01 16.09 -2.56
CA VAL A 36 4.74 16.72 -1.45
C VAL A 36 5.82 17.68 -1.94
N GLN A 37 6.74 17.20 -2.79
CA GLN A 37 7.92 17.97 -3.23
C GLN A 37 7.61 18.89 -4.41
N CYS A 38 7.08 18.35 -5.51
CA CYS A 38 6.83 19.14 -6.71
C CYS A 38 5.53 19.95 -6.65
N ARG A 39 4.57 19.59 -5.78
CA ARG A 39 3.23 20.20 -5.66
C ARG A 39 2.54 20.46 -7.01
N ARG A 40 2.75 19.56 -7.98
CA ARG A 40 2.22 19.70 -9.35
C ARG A 40 0.72 19.48 -9.43
N ASP A 41 0.20 18.80 -8.42
CA ASP A 41 -1.17 18.32 -8.35
C ASP A 41 -1.69 18.66 -6.96
N THR A 42 -2.76 19.46 -6.90
CA THR A 42 -3.35 19.97 -5.66
C THR A 42 -4.62 19.22 -5.27
N THR A 43 -4.97 18.14 -5.98
CA THR A 43 -6.14 17.30 -5.66
C THR A 43 -5.97 16.56 -4.33
N LEU A 44 -4.72 16.26 -3.97
CA LEU A 44 -4.32 15.66 -2.70
C LEU A 44 -3.42 16.63 -1.93
N SER A 45 -3.66 16.77 -0.62
CA SER A 45 -2.83 17.64 0.22
C SER A 45 -1.45 17.00 0.46
N PRO A 46 -0.37 17.78 0.64
CA PRO A 46 0.96 17.23 0.93
C PRO A 46 0.99 16.34 2.17
N ALA A 47 0.18 16.63 3.20
CA ALA A 47 0.09 15.80 4.40
C ALA A 47 -0.58 14.44 4.08
N ALA A 48 -1.73 14.46 3.41
CA ALA A 48 -2.44 13.23 3.04
C ALA A 48 -1.64 12.36 2.05
N ALA A 49 -0.83 12.98 1.18
CA ALA A 49 0.09 12.26 0.30
C ALA A 49 1.23 11.57 1.06
N ASP A 50 1.77 12.20 2.10
CA ASP A 50 2.84 11.60 2.92
C ASP A 50 2.31 10.51 3.87
N GLU A 51 1.10 10.69 4.41
CA GLU A 51 0.38 9.65 5.17
C GLU A 51 0.12 8.41 4.30
N LEU A 52 -0.38 8.59 3.07
CA LEU A 52 -0.61 7.48 2.13
C LEU A 52 0.71 6.82 1.67
N ALA A 53 1.78 7.60 1.49
CA ALA A 53 3.12 7.04 1.21
C ALA A 53 3.62 6.19 2.39
N THR A 54 3.40 6.64 3.63
CA THR A 54 3.74 5.90 4.85
C THR A 54 2.94 4.61 4.99
N VAL A 55 1.66 4.61 4.58
CA VAL A 55 0.83 3.39 4.50
C VAL A 55 1.45 2.37 3.55
N PHE A 56 1.84 2.77 2.34
CA PHE A 56 2.48 1.85 1.38
C PHE A 56 3.85 1.33 1.87
N GLU A 57 4.67 2.18 2.48
CA GLU A 57 5.92 1.77 3.10
C GLU A 57 5.68 0.77 4.24
N GLY A 58 4.69 1.04 5.09
CA GLY A 58 4.30 0.15 6.19
C GLY A 58 3.82 -1.22 5.74
N ILE A 59 2.97 -1.28 4.71
CA ILE A 59 2.51 -2.55 4.13
C ILE A 59 3.68 -3.29 3.44
N ALA A 60 4.53 -2.58 2.69
CA ALA A 60 5.71 -3.17 2.04
C ALA A 60 6.73 -3.74 3.04
N LEU A 61 6.84 -3.14 4.22
CA LEU A 61 7.71 -3.58 5.31
C LEU A 61 7.01 -4.57 6.28
N ASN A 62 5.77 -4.97 6.00
CA ASN A 62 4.94 -5.85 6.83
C ASN A 62 4.84 -5.34 8.29
N HIS A 63 4.60 -4.04 8.47
CA HIS A 63 4.42 -3.42 9.78
C HIS A 63 2.99 -3.62 10.29
N SER A 64 2.84 -4.15 11.51
CA SER A 64 1.56 -4.66 12.04
C SER A 64 0.41 -3.65 12.11
N ASP A 65 0.73 -2.36 12.19
CA ASP A 65 -0.26 -1.27 12.23
C ASP A 65 -1.10 -1.19 10.93
N PHE A 66 -0.62 -1.81 9.84
CA PHE A 66 -1.27 -1.84 8.53
C PHE A 66 -1.85 -3.23 8.17
N ASP A 67 -1.79 -4.23 9.08
CA ASP A 67 -2.36 -5.58 8.85
C ASP A 67 -3.88 -5.57 8.60
N GLN A 68 -4.57 -4.47 8.96
CA GLN A 68 -5.99 -4.24 8.73
C GLN A 68 -6.33 -3.70 7.33
N ILE A 69 -5.32 -3.34 6.51
CA ILE A 69 -5.51 -2.81 5.15
C ILE A 69 -5.51 -3.98 4.16
N ASP A 70 -6.47 -4.00 3.23
CA ASP A 70 -6.50 -5.02 2.18
C ASP A 70 -5.30 -4.81 1.23
N PRO A 71 -4.36 -5.77 1.12
CA PRO A 71 -3.22 -5.62 0.22
C PRO A 71 -3.65 -5.52 -1.25
N ASN A 72 -4.80 -6.08 -1.65
CA ASN A 72 -5.29 -5.96 -3.02
C ASN A 72 -5.74 -4.53 -3.35
N GLU A 73 -6.31 -3.81 -2.38
CA GLU A 73 -6.68 -2.41 -2.56
C GLU A 73 -5.44 -1.52 -2.63
N ALA A 74 -4.41 -1.84 -1.83
CA ALA A 74 -3.11 -1.17 -1.90
C ALA A 74 -2.40 -1.42 -3.24
N ILE A 75 -2.41 -2.66 -3.77
CA ILE A 75 -1.93 -3.00 -5.12
C ILE A 75 -2.67 -2.17 -6.17
N ALA A 76 -4.00 -2.16 -6.13
CA ALA A 76 -4.82 -1.49 -7.12
C ALA A 76 -4.57 0.02 -7.15
N LEU A 77 -4.44 0.67 -5.98
CA LEU A 77 -4.09 2.08 -5.92
C LEU A 77 -2.64 2.36 -6.34
N ALA A 78 -1.68 1.48 -6.01
CA ALA A 78 -0.30 1.64 -6.45
C ALA A 78 -0.18 1.60 -7.99
N HIS A 79 -0.91 0.70 -8.66
CA HIS A 79 -1.01 0.69 -10.12
C HIS A 79 -1.60 2.01 -10.67
N ARG A 80 -2.77 2.43 -10.18
CA ARG A 80 -3.41 3.70 -10.60
C ARG A 80 -2.51 4.92 -10.41
N LEU A 81 -1.69 4.95 -9.36
CA LEU A 81 -0.72 6.02 -9.10
C LEU A 81 0.47 6.01 -10.06
N ILE A 82 0.95 4.83 -10.46
CA ILE A 82 2.06 4.68 -11.40
C ILE A 82 1.62 4.96 -12.83
N ASP A 83 0.42 4.52 -13.19
CA ASP A 83 -0.17 4.66 -14.53
C ASP A 83 -0.89 6.02 -14.74
N ASP A 84 -1.02 6.83 -13.67
CA ASP A 84 -1.80 8.09 -13.61
C ASP A 84 -3.30 7.91 -13.96
N ASP A 85 -3.83 6.71 -13.73
CA ASP A 85 -5.21 6.31 -14.03
C ASP A 85 -6.13 6.52 -12.83
N HIS A 86 -6.60 7.76 -12.66
CA HIS A 86 -7.64 8.14 -11.71
C HIS A 86 -7.49 7.52 -10.29
N PRO A 87 -6.35 7.76 -9.60
CA PRO A 87 -6.12 7.22 -8.26
C PRO A 87 -7.19 7.64 -7.24
N GLU A 88 -7.85 8.78 -7.46
CA GLU A 88 -8.98 9.29 -6.67
C GLU A 88 -10.22 8.38 -6.64
N LEU A 89 -10.31 7.40 -7.54
CA LEU A 89 -11.37 6.38 -7.56
C LEU A 89 -11.08 5.19 -6.62
N SER A 90 -10.00 5.21 -5.83
CA SER A 90 -9.73 4.19 -4.82
C SER A 90 -10.43 4.49 -3.49
N GLY A 91 -10.84 3.45 -2.74
CA GLY A 91 -11.37 3.61 -1.39
C GLY A 91 -10.30 4.07 -0.41
N MET A 92 -9.05 3.62 -0.61
CA MET A 92 -7.84 4.09 0.07
C MET A 92 -7.41 5.51 -0.30
N TRP A 93 -7.99 6.16 -1.32
CA TRP A 93 -7.60 7.54 -1.62
C TRP A 93 -8.11 8.51 -0.54
N PRO A 94 -7.24 9.36 0.03
CA PRO A 94 -7.68 10.33 1.03
C PRO A 94 -8.71 11.28 0.44
N ARG A 95 -9.96 11.13 0.90
CA ARG A 95 -11.05 12.05 0.54
C ARG A 95 -10.81 13.36 1.27
N THR A 96 -10.36 14.36 0.52
CA THR A 96 -10.30 15.75 0.97
C THR A 96 -11.70 16.20 1.37
N GLY A 97 -11.86 16.55 2.65
CA GLY A 97 -13.01 17.26 3.21
C GLY A 97 -12.73 18.76 3.27
#